data_AF-A0A519Q9M4-F1
#
_entry.id   AF-A0A519Q9M4-F1
#
_cell.length_a   1.000
_cell.length_b   1.000
_cell.length_c   1.000
_cell.angle_alpha   90.00
_cell.angle_beta   90.00
_cell.angle_gamma   90.00
#
_symmetry.space_group_name_H-M   'P 1'
#
loop_
_entity.id
_entity.type
_entity.pdbx_description
1 polymer ?
#
loop_
_entity_poly.entity_id
_entity_poly.type
_entity_poly.pdbx_seq_one_letter_code
_entity_poly.pdbx_strand_id
1 'polypeptide(L)'
;MAGGEALKTVETLAADTPTAAERPHLTVVRGLTLDRSRDDLLTDFGKKTLEDRYLLKGESYQDMFARVATAFADDEVVNPGH
;
A
#
# COMPACT_ATOMS: atom_id res chain seq x y z
N MET A 1 23.18 13.97 40.60
CA MET A 1 23.77 14.35 39.30
C MET A 1 23.75 13.08 38.44
N ALA A 2 22.62 12.71 37.83
CA ALA A 2 22.18 13.11 36.47
C ALA A 2 23.11 12.52 35.38
N GLY A 3 22.68 11.72 34.41
CA GLY A 3 21.33 11.33 33.99
C GLY A 3 21.35 10.03 33.18
N GLY A 4 20.24 9.30 33.25
CA GLY A 4 19.95 8.17 32.38
C GLY A 4 18.94 8.60 31.33
N GLU A 5 19.25 8.38 30.06
CA GLU A 5 18.35 8.63 28.92
C GLU A 5 18.74 7.62 27.83
N ALA A 6 17.89 6.91 27.10
CA ALA A 6 16.45 6.65 27.18
C ALA A 6 16.21 5.36 26.37
N LEU A 7 15.79 4.27 27.01
CA LEU A 7 15.22 3.12 26.30
C LEU A 7 13.79 3.51 25.92
N LYS A 8 13.59 3.93 24.67
CA LYS A 8 12.25 4.25 24.15
C LYS A 8 11.55 2.93 23.80
N THR A 9 10.94 2.33 24.81
CA THR A 9 10.02 1.21 24.67
C THR A 9 8.89 1.64 23.75
N VAL A 10 8.77 0.99 22.58
CA VAL A 10 7.59 1.14 21.74
C VAL A 10 6.49 0.34 22.41
N GLU A 11 5.64 1.03 23.18
CA GLU A 11 4.39 0.47 23.68
C GLU A 11 3.51 0.19 22.46
N THR A 12 3.44 -1.08 22.06
CA THR A 12 2.38 -1.55 21.18
C THR A 12 1.09 -1.48 21.99
N LEU A 13 0.34 -0.40 21.78
CA LEU A 13 -1.00 -0.26 22.30
C LEU A 13 -1.81 -1.46 21.80
N ALA A 14 -2.20 -2.35 22.73
CA ALA A 14 -3.08 -3.46 22.44
C ALA A 14 -4.34 -2.88 21.80
N ALA A 15 -4.66 -3.33 20.59
CA ALA A 15 -5.86 -2.92 19.88
C ALA A 15 -7.06 -3.23 20.77
N ASP A 16 -7.79 -2.19 21.15
CA ASP A 16 -9.14 -2.31 21.70
C ASP A 16 -9.92 -3.17 20.73
N THR A 17 -10.43 -4.33 21.19
CA THR A 17 -11.24 -5.21 20.34
C THR A 17 -12.58 -4.50 20.16
N PRO A 18 -12.93 -3.98 18.96
CA PRO A 18 -14.26 -3.47 18.77
C PRO A 18 -15.24 -4.65 18.92
N THR A 19 -16.19 -4.50 19.84
CA THR A 19 -17.44 -5.27 19.85
C THR A 19 -17.98 -5.34 18.43
N ALA A 20 -18.49 -6.51 18.04
CA ALA A 20 -18.88 -6.94 16.69
C ALA A 20 -19.74 -5.93 15.89
N ALA A 21 -19.12 -4.81 15.52
CA ALA A 21 -19.68 -3.73 14.75
C ALA A 21 -19.57 -4.15 13.29
N GLU A 22 -20.75 -4.36 12.71
CA GLU A 22 -21.07 -4.27 11.29
C GLU A 22 -19.85 -4.33 10.37
N ARG A 23 -19.61 -5.53 9.81
CA ARG A 23 -18.53 -5.73 8.84
C ARG A 23 -18.66 -4.62 7.79
N PRO A 24 -17.60 -3.83 7.52
CA PRO A 24 -17.70 -2.78 6.52
C PRO A 24 -18.20 -3.41 5.23
N HIS A 25 -19.27 -2.86 4.66
CA HIS A 25 -19.74 -3.22 3.33
C HIS A 25 -18.72 -2.68 2.31
N LEU A 26 -17.61 -3.40 2.19
CA LEU A 26 -16.59 -3.17 1.20
C LEU A 26 -17.26 -3.38 -0.16
N THR A 27 -17.31 -2.33 -0.97
CA THR A 27 -17.81 -2.43 -2.34
C THR A 27 -16.65 -2.84 -3.23
N VAL A 28 -16.81 -3.92 -3.98
CA VAL A 28 -15.82 -4.35 -4.98
C VAL A 28 -15.64 -3.25 -6.01
N VAL A 29 -14.45 -2.66 -6.04
CA VAL A 29 -14.06 -1.79 -7.13
C VAL A 29 -13.59 -2.70 -8.26
N ARG A 30 -14.45 -2.92 -9.26
CA ARG A 30 -14.22 -3.86 -10.38
C ARG A 30 -13.09 -3.48 -11.34
N GLY A 31 -12.27 -2.50 -10.98
CA GLY A 31 -11.29 -1.94 -11.90
C GLY A 31 -10.27 -1.08 -11.21
N LEU A 32 -9.00 -1.31 -11.56
CA LEU A 32 -7.91 -0.47 -11.13
C LEU A 32 -7.95 0.85 -11.89
N THR A 33 -8.04 1.97 -11.17
CA THR A 33 -7.95 3.31 -11.76
C THR A 33 -6.56 3.88 -11.52
N LEU A 34 -5.86 4.23 -12.59
CA LEU A 34 -4.52 4.81 -12.51
C LEU A 34 -4.59 6.33 -12.52
N ASP A 35 -4.04 6.93 -11.48
CA ASP A 35 -3.90 8.38 -11.35
C ASP A 35 -2.42 8.77 -11.41
N ARG A 36 -2.00 9.30 -12.57
CA ARG A 36 -0.62 9.72 -12.82
C ARG A 36 -0.19 10.90 -11.97
N SER A 37 -1.12 11.68 -11.41
CA SER A 37 -0.76 12.79 -10.51
C SER A 37 -0.08 12.31 -9.23
N ARG A 38 -0.26 11.03 -8.87
CA ARG A 38 0.39 10.42 -7.72
C ARG A 38 1.89 10.18 -7.91
N ASP A 39 2.39 10.25 -9.14
CA ASP A 39 3.83 10.21 -9.41
C ASP A 39 4.56 11.38 -8.73
N ASP A 40 3.87 12.51 -8.48
CA ASP A 40 4.42 13.67 -7.78
C ASP A 40 4.64 13.43 -6.28
N LEU A 41 4.03 12.38 -5.71
CA LEU A 41 4.24 11.98 -4.32
C LEU A 41 5.56 11.22 -4.13
N LEU A 42 6.21 10.80 -5.22
CA LEU A 42 7.51 10.13 -5.16
C LEU A 42 8.64 11.15 -5.09
N THR A 43 9.61 10.90 -4.22
CA THR A 43 10.84 11.69 -4.16
C THR A 43 11.70 11.42 -5.39
N ASP A 44 12.58 12.37 -5.73
CA ASP A 44 13.51 12.22 -6.86
C ASP A 44 14.40 10.97 -6.73
N PHE A 45 14.81 10.63 -5.51
CA PHE A 45 15.55 9.41 -5.24
C PHE A 45 14.70 8.16 -5.46
N GLY A 46 13.43 8.18 -5.02
CA GLY A 46 12.48 7.09 -5.24
C GLY A 46 12.25 6.86 -6.74
N LYS A 47 11.98 7.93 -7.48
CA LYS A 47 11.79 7.92 -8.95
C LYS A 47 12.98 7.27 -9.67
N LYS A 48 14.21 7.75 -9.40
CA LYS A 48 15.43 7.19 -10.00
C LYS A 48 15.66 5.73 -9.64
N THR A 49 15.38 5.35 -8.40
CA THR A 49 15.54 3.95 -7.95
C THR A 49 14.56 3.02 -8.67
N LEU A 50 13.34 3.49 -8.91
CA LEU A 50 12.31 2.74 -9.64
C LEU A 50 12.66 2.59 -11.12
N GLU A 51 13.12 3.67 -11.76
CA GLU A 51 13.57 3.66 -13.17
C GLU A 51 14.71 2.69 -13.42
N ASP A 52 15.69 2.62 -12.52
CA ASP A 52 16.90 1.82 -12.71
C ASP A 52 16.65 0.31 -12.71
N ARG A 53 15.69 -0.18 -11.90
CA ARG A 53 15.55 -1.62 -11.63
C ARG A 53 14.14 -2.20 -11.73
N TYR A 54 13.11 -1.36 -11.71
CA TYR A 54 11.74 -1.84 -11.50
C TYR A 54 10.78 -1.53 -12.64
N LEU A 55 11.03 -0.47 -13.40
CA LEU A 55 10.22 -0.14 -14.58
C LEU A 55 10.61 -1.00 -15.77
N LEU A 56 9.60 -1.53 -16.47
CA LEU A 56 9.76 -2.10 -17.79
C LEU A 56 9.83 -0.98 -18.85
N LYS A 57 10.27 -1.35 -20.07
CA LYS A 57 10.42 -0.38 -21.17
C LYS A 57 9.07 0.26 -21.53
N GLY A 58 8.96 1.57 -21.32
CA GLY A 58 7.74 2.34 -21.59
C GLY A 58 6.67 2.27 -20.50
N GLU A 59 7.00 1.68 -19.34
CA GLU A 59 6.13 1.62 -18.15
C GLU A 59 6.32 2.87 -17.29
N SER A 60 5.23 3.45 -16.75
CA SER A 60 5.32 4.51 -15.73
C SER A 60 5.26 3.94 -14.30
N TYR A 61 5.51 4.77 -13.27
CA TYR A 61 5.51 4.29 -11.89
C TYR A 61 4.15 3.73 -11.45
N GLN A 62 3.04 4.39 -11.78
CA GLN A 62 1.71 3.85 -11.47
C GLN A 62 1.40 2.55 -12.23
N ASP A 63 1.95 2.35 -13.44
CA ASP A 63 1.76 1.08 -14.16
C ASP A 63 2.50 -0.07 -13.48
N MET A 64 3.69 0.20 -12.96
CA MET A 64 4.45 -0.79 -12.17
C MET A 64 3.67 -1.17 -10.91
N PHE A 65 3.11 -0.19 -10.19
CA PHE A 65 2.25 -0.47 -9.02
C PHE A 65 1.00 -1.25 -9.42
N ALA A 66 0.38 -0.91 -10.55
CA ALA A 66 -0.79 -1.59 -11.09
C ALA A 66 -0.53 -3.07 -11.35
N ARG A 67 0.58 -3.36 -12.00
CA ARG A 67 1.01 -4.71 -12.34
C ARG A 67 1.24 -5.54 -11.08
N VAL A 68 1.92 -4.98 -10.08
CA VAL A 68 2.15 -5.65 -8.80
C VAL A 68 0.82 -5.89 -8.08
N ALA A 69 -0.04 -4.86 -7.97
CA ALA A 69 -1.34 -4.99 -7.33
C ALA A 69 -2.20 -6.08 -7.98
N THR A 70 -2.23 -6.14 -9.31
CA THR A 70 -3.00 -7.14 -10.06
C THR A 70 -2.45 -8.56 -9.87
N ALA A 71 -1.12 -8.71 -9.76
CA ALA A 71 -0.50 -10.02 -9.55
C ALA A 71 -0.79 -10.63 -8.17
N PHE A 72 -1.07 -9.78 -7.17
CA PHE A 72 -1.39 -10.19 -5.80
C PHE A 72 -2.87 -10.04 -5.44
N ALA A 73 -3.69 -9.50 -6.34
CA ALA A 73 -5.13 -9.42 -6.14
C ALA A 73 -5.77 -10.80 -6.30
N ASP A 74 -6.84 -11.04 -5.56
CA ASP A 74 -7.66 -12.23 -5.74
C ASP A 74 -8.33 -12.21 -7.12
N ASP A 75 -8.44 -13.39 -7.73
CA ASP A 75 -9.10 -13.54 -9.03
C ASP A 75 -10.62 -13.34 -8.85
N GLU A 76 -11.15 -12.24 -9.39
CA GLU A 76 -12.59 -11.92 -9.32
C GLU A 76 -13.46 -13.06 -9.87
N VAL A 77 -12.93 -13.87 -10.80
CA VAL A 77 -13.65 -14.98 -11.43
C VAL A 77 -13.85 -16.16 -10.45
N VAL A 78 -12.92 -16.37 -9.52
CA VAL A 78 -12.89 -17.55 -8.65
C VAL A 78 -13.64 -17.32 -7.33
N ASN A 79 -13.82 -16.06 -6.89
CA ASN A 79 -14.49 -15.77 -5.63
C ASN A 79 -15.50 -14.59 -5.75
N PRO A 80 -16.74 -14.84 -6.20
CA PRO A 80 -17.73 -13.80 -6.50
C PRO A 80 -18.44 -13.24 -5.25
N GLY A 81 -17.81 -13.31 -4.07
CA GLY A 81 -18.44 -13.07 -2.77
C GLY A 81 -17.69 -12.12 -1.83
N HIS A 82 -16.60 -11.52 -2.27
CA HIS A 82 -16.18 -10.21 -1.77
C HIS A 82 -16.72 -9.16 -2.73
#